data_AF-A0A0G2I451-F1
#
_entry.id   AF-A0A0G2I451-F1
#
_cell.length_a   1.000
_cell.length_b   1.000
_cell.length_c   1.000
_cell.angle_alpha   90.00
_cell.angle_beta   90.00
_cell.angle_gamma   90.00
#
_symmetry.space_group_name_H-M   'P 1'
#
loop_
_entity.id
_entity.type
_entity.pdbx_description
1 polymer ?
#
loop_
_entity_poly.entity_id
_entity_poly.type
_entity_poly.pdbx_seq_one_letter_code
_entity_poly.pdbx_strand_id
1 'polypeptide(L)'
;MKLSLVSVSLCAVAGVLAQDTSSGNKLGDILGSLGNHPDGLMHVGADGILRSFDGEGRVIDFARLDSGHLRTAAASWFPGQKEEGLIDFWQNVDSSEVEEDQIWSPPSHLLPPRFSDPEGFAQSELSTPNHQRLSIRRDHVCGEFRCTRNSDCWPRDCTMCVTMRCQGGHD
;
A
#
# COMPACT_ATOMS: atom_id res chain seq x y z
N MET A 1 -56.27 -49.50 0.21
CA MET A 1 -55.92 -48.34 -0.64
C MET A 1 -54.71 -47.66 -0.03
N LYS A 2 -53.59 -47.57 -0.76
CA LYS A 2 -52.32 -46.99 -0.31
C LYS A 2 -52.27 -45.52 -0.79
N LEU A 3 -52.11 -44.56 0.11
CA LEU A 3 -51.86 -43.15 -0.22
C LEU A 3 -50.35 -42.92 -0.22
N SER A 4 -49.82 -42.57 -1.39
CA SER A 4 -48.41 -42.28 -1.61
C SER A 4 -48.17 -40.78 -1.42
N LEU A 5 -47.25 -40.42 -0.52
CA LEU A 5 -46.76 -39.05 -0.33
C LEU A 5 -45.69 -38.77 -1.39
N VAL A 6 -45.92 -37.80 -2.27
CA VAL A 6 -44.89 -37.24 -3.15
C VAL A 6 -44.37 -35.97 -2.48
N SER A 7 -43.15 -36.03 -1.93
CA SER A 7 -42.44 -34.87 -1.42
C SER A 7 -41.70 -34.18 -2.57
N VAL A 8 -42.11 -32.95 -2.90
CA VAL A 8 -41.34 -32.07 -3.78
C VAL A 8 -40.24 -31.43 -2.93
N SER A 9 -39.01 -31.92 -3.05
CA SER A 9 -37.84 -31.29 -2.43
C SER A 9 -37.44 -30.06 -3.24
N LEU A 10 -37.72 -28.89 -2.69
CA LEU A 10 -37.29 -27.58 -3.19
C LEU A 10 -35.82 -27.37 -2.80
N CYS A 11 -34.89 -27.57 -3.74
CA CYS A 11 -33.49 -27.18 -3.53
C CYS A 11 -33.38 -25.65 -3.69
N ALA A 12 -33.42 -24.92 -2.60
CA ALA A 12 -32.99 -23.52 -2.58
C ALA A 12 -31.46 -23.49 -2.72
N VAL A 13 -30.96 -23.13 -3.89
CA VAL A 13 -29.55 -22.75 -4.08
C VAL A 13 -29.33 -21.44 -3.34
N ALA A 14 -28.81 -21.54 -2.12
CA ALA A 14 -28.26 -20.40 -1.40
C ALA A 14 -26.96 -19.99 -2.11
N GLY A 15 -27.04 -19.01 -3.00
CA GLY A 15 -25.89 -18.28 -3.48
C GLY A 15 -25.28 -17.51 -2.31
N VAL A 16 -24.19 -18.01 -1.75
CA VAL A 16 -23.37 -17.25 -0.81
C VAL A 16 -22.71 -16.14 -1.61
N LEU A 17 -23.19 -14.91 -1.44
CA LEU A 17 -22.41 -13.73 -1.79
C LEU A 17 -21.20 -13.73 -0.85
N ALA A 18 -20.03 -14.09 -1.37
CA ALA A 18 -18.78 -13.86 -0.68
C ALA A 18 -18.63 -12.34 -0.52
N GLN A 19 -19.04 -11.84 0.65
CA GLN A 19 -18.70 -10.49 1.06
C GLN A 19 -17.24 -10.52 1.48
N ASP A 20 -16.39 -9.99 0.60
CA ASP A 20 -14.96 -9.85 0.83
C ASP A 20 -14.71 -8.67 1.78
N THR A 21 -15.16 -8.82 3.03
CA THR A 21 -14.94 -7.86 4.11
C THR A 21 -13.78 -8.35 4.97
N SER A 22 -12.55 -8.30 4.47
CA SER A 22 -11.38 -8.58 5.32
C SER A 22 -10.09 -7.83 4.99
N SER A 23 -10.02 -7.07 3.90
CA SER A 23 -8.74 -6.48 3.46
C SER A 23 -8.22 -5.34 4.34
N GLY A 24 -9.09 -4.61 5.06
CA GLY A 24 -8.71 -3.51 5.97
C GLY A 24 -7.77 -3.96 7.10
N ASN A 25 -8.18 -4.97 7.87
CA ASN A 25 -7.37 -5.51 8.98
C ASN A 25 -6.08 -6.16 8.47
N LYS A 26 -6.09 -6.77 7.28
CA LYS A 26 -4.91 -7.43 6.69
C LYS A 26 -3.79 -6.46 6.34
N LEU A 27 -4.13 -5.25 5.87
CA LEU A 27 -3.12 -4.29 5.46
C LEU A 27 -2.35 -3.69 6.66
N GLY A 28 -3.05 -3.49 7.77
CA GLY A 28 -2.45 -3.12 9.05
C GLY A 28 -1.51 -4.18 9.62
N ASP A 29 -1.91 -5.45 9.51
CA ASP A 29 -1.09 -6.59 9.92
C ASP A 29 0.19 -6.72 9.08
N ILE A 30 0.09 -6.56 7.75
CA ILE A 30 1.24 -6.51 6.83
C ILE A 30 2.20 -5.39 7.25
N LEU A 31 1.67 -4.19 7.46
CA LEU A 31 2.45 -3.04 7.90
C LEU A 31 3.14 -3.29 9.25
N GLY A 32 2.46 -3.97 10.17
CA GLY A 32 2.97 -4.30 11.50
C GLY A 32 4.04 -5.39 11.49
N SER A 33 4.09 -6.23 10.46
CA SER A 33 5.07 -7.32 10.35
C SER A 33 6.39 -6.91 9.71
N LEU A 34 6.42 -5.82 8.95
CA LEU A 34 7.61 -5.39 8.23
C LEU A 34 8.65 -4.77 9.17
N GLY A 35 9.91 -5.19 9.00
CA GLY A 35 11.06 -4.55 9.62
C GLY A 35 11.11 -3.06 9.28
N ASN A 36 11.49 -2.23 10.25
CA ASN A 36 11.61 -0.78 10.06
C ASN A 36 12.99 -0.27 10.47
N HIS A 37 13.38 0.86 9.88
CA HIS A 37 14.59 1.58 10.24
C HIS A 37 14.25 3.02 10.60
N PRO A 38 14.83 3.62 11.67
CA PRO A 38 14.55 4.99 12.09
C PRO A 38 14.69 6.05 10.98
N ASP A 39 15.74 5.96 10.18
CA ASP A 39 16.01 6.88 9.06
C ASP A 39 15.38 6.45 7.73
N GLY A 40 14.72 5.29 7.74
CA GLY A 40 14.09 4.64 6.60
C GLY A 40 12.65 5.08 6.37
N LEU A 41 11.99 4.46 5.38
CA LEU A 41 10.59 4.71 5.03
C LEU A 41 9.96 3.49 4.36
N MET A 42 8.63 3.47 4.28
CA MET A 42 7.86 2.48 3.53
C MET A 42 7.40 3.06 2.18
N HIS A 43 7.44 2.25 1.13
CA HIS A 43 7.02 2.67 -0.20
C HIS A 43 6.19 1.59 -0.91
N VAL A 44 5.02 1.98 -1.44
CA VAL A 44 4.28 1.14 -2.38
C VAL A 44 4.72 1.49 -3.80
N GLY A 45 5.37 0.55 -4.46
CA GLY A 45 5.83 0.68 -5.84
C GLY A 45 4.72 0.52 -6.87
N ALA A 46 5.02 0.88 -8.11
CA ALA A 46 4.14 0.64 -9.27
C ALA A 46 3.93 -0.86 -9.55
N ASP A 47 4.83 -1.69 -9.06
CA ASP A 47 4.84 -3.14 -9.17
C ASP A 47 4.04 -3.85 -8.07
N GLY A 48 3.31 -3.09 -7.23
CA GLY A 48 2.46 -3.66 -6.18
C GLY A 48 3.23 -4.23 -4.99
N ILE A 49 4.51 -3.90 -4.87
CA ILE A 49 5.35 -4.31 -3.75
C ILE A 49 5.42 -3.17 -2.74
N LEU A 50 5.09 -3.47 -1.49
CA LEU A 50 5.38 -2.61 -0.34
C LEU A 50 6.79 -2.91 0.14
N ARG A 51 7.71 -1.97 -0.03
CA ARG A 51 9.11 -2.09 0.40
C ARG A 51 9.37 -1.25 1.64
N SER A 52 10.10 -1.84 2.59
CA SER A 52 10.72 -1.12 3.71
C SER A 52 12.16 -0.78 3.33
N PHE A 53 12.50 0.49 3.38
CA PHE A 53 13.85 0.99 3.10
C PHE A 53 14.55 1.41 4.39
N ASP A 54 15.87 1.26 4.44
CA ASP A 54 16.70 1.91 5.44
C ASP A 54 17.06 3.36 5.07
N GLY A 55 17.90 4.01 5.88
CA GLY A 55 18.34 5.39 5.65
C GLY A 55 19.25 5.59 4.43
N GLU A 56 19.84 4.51 3.90
CA GLU A 56 20.72 4.49 2.73
C GLU A 56 19.97 4.12 1.45
N GLY A 57 18.66 3.83 1.55
CA GLY A 57 17.83 3.43 0.41
C GLY A 57 17.96 1.95 0.04
N ARG A 58 18.48 1.10 0.93
CA ARG A 58 18.46 -0.36 0.75
C ARG A 58 17.12 -0.92 1.20
N VAL A 59 16.59 -1.88 0.45
CA VAL A 59 15.40 -2.64 0.87
C VAL A 59 15.81 -3.58 2.01
N ILE A 60 15.12 -3.48 3.15
CA ILE A 60 15.38 -4.31 4.35
C ILE A 60 14.25 -5.28 4.65
N ASP A 61 13.06 -5.05 4.10
CA ASP A 61 11.92 -5.96 4.16
C ASP A 61 10.91 -5.63 3.05
N PHE A 62 9.98 -6.54 2.76
CA PHE A 62 8.93 -6.31 1.78
C PHE A 62 7.66 -7.15 2.01
N ALA A 63 6.56 -6.69 1.41
CA ALA A 63 5.34 -7.46 1.25
C ALA A 63 4.79 -7.34 -0.17
N ARG A 64 4.29 -8.46 -0.70
CA ARG A 64 3.53 -8.50 -1.96
C ARG A 64 2.09 -8.09 -1.66
N LEU A 65 1.61 -7.00 -2.28
CA LEU A 65 0.24 -6.54 -2.12
C LEU A 65 -0.61 -7.12 -3.24
N ASP A 66 -1.76 -7.70 -2.90
CA ASP A 66 -2.75 -8.10 -3.88
C ASP A 66 -3.65 -6.92 -4.26
N SER A 67 -4.51 -7.13 -5.26
CA SER A 67 -5.42 -6.08 -5.72
C SER A 67 -6.36 -5.55 -4.63
N GLY A 68 -6.72 -6.37 -3.63
CA GLY A 68 -7.51 -5.96 -2.48
C GLY A 68 -6.73 -5.03 -1.56
N HIS A 69 -5.49 -5.40 -1.23
CA HIS A 69 -4.56 -4.58 -0.44
C HIS A 69 -4.29 -3.23 -1.12
N LEU A 70 -4.06 -3.20 -2.44
CA LEU A 70 -3.79 -1.97 -3.20
C LEU A 70 -5.01 -1.04 -3.22
N ARG A 71 -6.23 -1.57 -3.39
CA ARG A 71 -7.48 -0.80 -3.27
C ARG A 71 -7.65 -0.22 -1.87
N THR A 72 -7.42 -1.02 -0.84
CA THR A 72 -7.47 -0.54 0.55
C THR A 72 -6.41 0.53 0.83
N ALA A 73 -5.19 0.37 0.31
CA ALA A 73 -4.14 1.38 0.44
C ALA A 73 -4.55 2.70 -0.24
N ALA A 74 -5.09 2.66 -1.46
CA ALA A 74 -5.57 3.84 -2.17
C ALA A 74 -6.63 4.60 -1.35
N ALA A 75 -7.66 3.90 -0.86
CA ALA A 75 -8.76 4.50 -0.11
C ALA A 75 -8.34 5.00 1.28
N SER A 76 -7.54 4.21 2.02
CA SER A 76 -7.25 4.48 3.43
C SER A 76 -6.04 5.37 3.64
N TRP A 77 -5.02 5.25 2.79
CA TRP A 77 -3.76 5.98 2.97
C TRP A 77 -3.79 7.27 2.15
N PHE A 78 -4.35 7.25 0.94
CA PHE A 78 -4.27 8.36 0.00
C PHE A 78 -5.64 9.00 -0.34
N PRO A 79 -6.50 9.33 0.65
CA PRO A 79 -7.87 9.78 0.38
C PRO A 79 -7.96 11.14 -0.35
N GLY A 80 -6.86 11.90 -0.42
CA GLY A 80 -6.76 13.17 -1.17
C GLY A 80 -6.19 13.04 -2.58
N GLN A 81 -5.71 11.86 -2.97
CA GLN A 81 -5.46 11.54 -4.38
C GLN A 81 -6.78 11.07 -4.98
N LYS A 82 -6.93 11.19 -6.31
CA LYS A 82 -8.05 10.50 -6.96
C LYS A 82 -7.82 9.00 -6.72
N GLU A 83 -8.50 8.43 -5.75
CA GLU A 83 -8.51 6.99 -5.45
C GLU A 83 -8.65 6.19 -6.75
N GLU A 84 -9.55 6.64 -7.63
CA GLU A 84 -9.74 6.13 -8.98
C GLU A 84 -8.44 6.10 -9.81
N GLY A 85 -7.64 7.17 -9.79
CA GLY A 85 -6.35 7.21 -10.49
C GLY A 85 -5.32 6.24 -9.91
N LEU A 86 -5.35 5.95 -8.61
CA LEU A 86 -4.47 4.95 -7.99
C LEU A 86 -4.92 3.53 -8.29
N ILE A 87 -6.24 3.29 -8.26
CA ILE A 87 -6.83 2.02 -8.65
C ILE A 87 -6.51 1.73 -10.12
N ASP A 88 -6.68 2.71 -11.00
CA ASP A 88 -6.34 2.59 -12.42
C ASP A 88 -4.84 2.33 -12.65
N PHE A 89 -3.99 2.98 -11.87
CA PHE A 89 -2.54 2.79 -11.92
C PHE A 89 -2.13 1.35 -11.57
N TRP A 90 -2.83 0.72 -10.62
CA TRP A 90 -2.54 -0.64 -10.16
C TRP A 90 -3.46 -1.72 -10.76
N GLN A 91 -4.38 -1.38 -11.65
CA GLN A 91 -5.48 -2.28 -12.07
C GLN A 91 -5.00 -3.62 -12.67
N ASN A 92 -3.82 -3.64 -13.28
CA ASN A 92 -3.23 -4.81 -13.95
C ASN A 92 -1.95 -5.31 -13.27
N VAL A 93 -1.71 -4.89 -12.03
CA VAL A 93 -0.50 -5.29 -11.30
C VAL A 93 -0.71 -6.65 -10.66
N ASP A 94 0.12 -7.61 -11.03
CA ASP A 94 0.28 -8.87 -10.33
C ASP A 94 1.62 -8.87 -9.58
N SER A 95 1.55 -8.63 -8.28
CA SER A 95 2.75 -8.61 -7.44
C SER A 95 3.38 -9.98 -7.29
N SER A 96 2.75 -11.09 -7.70
CA SER A 96 3.34 -12.44 -7.67
C SER A 96 4.32 -12.69 -8.82
N GLU A 97 4.20 -11.94 -9.92
CA GLU A 97 5.08 -12.04 -11.09
C GLU A 97 6.39 -11.25 -10.93
N VAL A 98 6.53 -10.47 -9.85
CA VAL A 98 7.76 -9.71 -9.59
C VAL A 98 8.86 -10.64 -9.07
N GLU A 99 9.96 -10.71 -9.81
CA GLU A 99 11.13 -11.50 -9.42
C GLU A 99 11.75 -10.97 -8.11
N GLU A 100 12.25 -11.88 -7.28
CA GLU A 100 12.73 -11.54 -5.93
C GLU A 100 13.96 -10.62 -5.95
N ASP A 101 14.83 -10.76 -6.95
CA ASP A 101 15.99 -9.88 -7.14
C ASP A 101 15.58 -8.43 -7.40
N GLN A 102 14.53 -8.21 -8.21
CA GLN A 102 13.93 -6.90 -8.44
C GLN A 102 13.26 -6.35 -7.18
N ILE A 103 12.78 -7.19 -6.27
CA ILE A 103 12.20 -6.74 -5.00
C ILE A 103 13.29 -6.12 -4.12
N TRP A 104 14.39 -6.85 -3.93
CA TRP A 104 15.49 -6.41 -3.06
C TRP A 104 16.37 -5.33 -3.71
N SER A 105 16.46 -5.30 -5.04
CA SER A 105 17.22 -4.34 -5.83
C SER A 105 16.34 -3.68 -6.89
N PRO A 106 15.37 -2.84 -6.50
CA PRO A 106 14.43 -2.25 -7.44
C PRO A 106 15.12 -1.29 -8.41
N PRO A 107 14.70 -1.25 -9.70
CA PRO A 107 15.16 -0.26 -10.65
C PRO A 107 14.81 1.17 -10.18
N SER A 108 15.58 2.15 -10.63
CA SER A 108 15.51 3.54 -10.14
C SER A 108 14.12 4.17 -10.22
N HIS A 109 13.28 3.80 -11.20
CA HIS A 109 11.93 4.32 -11.35
C HIS A 109 10.94 3.81 -10.30
N LEU A 110 11.28 2.74 -9.57
CA LEU A 110 10.53 2.19 -8.43
C LEU A 110 11.08 2.67 -7.09
N LEU A 111 12.16 3.46 -7.09
CA LEU A 111 12.70 4.04 -5.86
C LEU A 111 11.95 5.32 -5.47
N PRO A 112 11.70 5.54 -4.17
CA PRO A 112 11.28 6.83 -3.63
C PRO A 112 12.18 7.97 -4.13
N PRO A 113 11.64 9.17 -4.41
CA PRO A 113 12.43 10.30 -4.92
C PRO A 113 13.64 10.67 -4.05
N ARG A 114 13.55 10.48 -2.73
CA ARG A 114 14.68 10.68 -1.80
C ARG A 114 15.92 9.85 -2.18
N PHE A 115 15.73 8.69 -2.80
CA PHE A 115 16.80 7.77 -3.18
C PHE A 115 17.11 7.82 -4.68
N SER A 116 16.11 8.06 -5.55
CA SER A 116 16.32 8.16 -7.00
C SER A 116 16.78 9.54 -7.49
N ASP A 117 16.41 10.61 -6.78
CA ASP A 117 16.76 12.00 -7.10
C ASP A 117 16.91 12.83 -5.82
N PRO A 118 18.01 12.66 -5.06
CA PRO A 118 18.20 13.32 -3.78
C PRO A 118 18.25 14.86 -3.89
N GLU A 119 18.79 15.39 -4.98
CA GLU A 119 18.90 16.83 -5.21
C GLU A 119 17.53 17.45 -5.52
N GLY A 120 16.75 16.84 -6.41
CA GLY A 120 15.39 17.28 -6.71
C GLY A 120 14.48 17.14 -5.50
N PHE A 121 14.64 16.07 -4.71
CA PHE A 121 13.92 15.90 -3.44
C PHE A 121 14.24 16.99 -2.42
N ALA A 122 15.52 17.33 -2.22
CA ALA A 122 15.90 18.39 -1.29
C ALA A 122 15.34 19.76 -1.72
N GLN A 123 15.31 20.03 -3.02
CA GLN A 123 14.70 21.25 -3.57
C GLN A 123 13.19 21.26 -3.42
N SER A 124 12.50 20.13 -3.62
CA SER A 124 11.05 20.07 -3.52
C SER A 124 10.55 20.21 -2.08
N GLU A 125 11.32 19.69 -1.10
CA GLU A 125 11.08 19.91 0.34
C GLU A 125 11.13 21.40 0.72
N LEU A 126 11.99 22.17 0.04
CA LEU A 126 12.11 23.61 0.25
C LEU A 126 11.02 24.42 -0.47
N SER A 127 10.46 23.87 -1.56
CA SER A 127 9.72 24.66 -2.56
C SER A 127 8.21 24.38 -2.63
N THR A 128 7.72 23.21 -2.22
CA THR A 128 6.33 22.81 -2.54
C THR A 128 5.63 21.95 -1.49
N PRO A 129 4.28 22.04 -1.39
CA PRO A 129 3.51 21.29 -0.40
C PRO A 129 3.24 19.80 -0.71
N ASN A 130 3.60 19.31 -1.91
CA ASN A 130 2.79 18.27 -2.57
C ASN A 130 3.44 16.86 -2.69
N HIS A 131 4.54 16.59 -1.99
CA HIS A 131 4.95 15.19 -1.80
C HIS A 131 4.14 14.58 -0.66
N GLN A 132 3.08 13.87 -1.01
CA GLN A 132 2.19 13.22 -0.06
C GLN A 132 2.92 12.06 0.60
N ARG A 133 3.30 12.29 1.85
CA ARG A 133 3.88 11.31 2.74
C ARG A 133 2.97 11.23 3.95
N LEU A 134 2.71 10.01 4.37
CA LEU A 134 1.73 9.71 5.38
C LEU A 134 2.42 9.08 6.55
N SER A 135 1.97 9.45 7.73
CA SER A 135 2.40 8.78 8.93
C SER A 135 1.37 7.72 9.28
N ILE A 136 1.78 6.47 9.49
CA ILE A 136 0.85 5.36 9.70
C ILE A 136 1.22 4.58 10.98
N ARG A 137 0.17 4.10 11.68
CA ARG A 137 0.26 3.10 12.75
C ARG A 137 -0.77 2.00 12.53
N ARG A 138 -0.33 0.78 12.23
CA ARG A 138 -1.18 -0.43 12.08
C ARG A 138 -2.35 -0.32 11.10
N ASP A 139 -2.30 0.60 10.13
CA ASP A 139 -3.34 0.99 9.13
C ASP A 139 -3.96 2.38 9.36
N HIS A 140 -3.87 2.93 10.56
CA HIS A 140 -4.39 4.25 10.87
C HIS A 140 -3.45 5.35 10.37
N VAL A 141 -3.97 6.22 9.50
CA VAL A 141 -3.28 7.46 9.11
C VAL A 141 -3.25 8.41 10.29
N CYS A 142 -2.04 8.71 10.72
CA CYS A 142 -1.71 9.57 11.84
C CYS A 142 -1.77 11.05 11.49
N GLY A 143 -2.95 11.52 11.08
CA GLY A 143 -3.18 12.89 10.66
C GLY A 143 -2.36 13.34 9.45
N GLU A 144 -2.68 14.54 8.94
CA GLU A 144 -1.99 15.14 7.80
C GLU A 144 -0.66 15.77 8.22
N PHE A 145 0.33 14.97 8.62
CA PHE A 145 1.68 15.47 8.89
C PHE A 145 2.72 14.81 7.98
N ARG A 146 3.66 15.63 7.53
CA ARG A 146 4.74 15.21 6.63
C ARG A 146 5.88 14.59 7.41
N CYS A 147 6.25 13.39 6.99
CA CYS A 147 7.45 12.69 7.42
C CYS A 147 8.42 12.57 6.24
N THR A 148 9.71 12.39 6.47
CA THR A 148 10.72 12.01 5.46
C THR A 148 11.32 10.65 5.77
N ARG A 149 11.14 10.21 7.02
CA ARG A 149 11.63 8.97 7.61
C ARG A 149 10.71 8.53 8.75
N ASN A 150 10.81 7.27 9.16
CA ASN A 150 9.98 6.68 10.21
C ASN A 150 10.12 7.40 11.56
N SER A 151 11.31 7.88 11.92
CA SER A 151 11.56 8.59 13.18
C SER A 151 10.86 9.95 13.29
N ASP A 152 10.48 10.57 12.17
CA ASP A 152 9.68 11.80 12.20
C ASP A 152 8.27 11.52 12.78
N CYS A 153 7.80 10.27 12.74
CA CYS A 153 6.46 9.86 13.20
C CYS A 153 6.38 9.59 14.70
N TRP A 154 7.49 9.27 15.35
CA TRP A 154 7.53 8.82 16.74
C TRP A 154 6.96 9.81 17.76
N PRO A 155 7.16 11.14 17.65
CA PRO A 155 6.59 12.11 18.59
C PRO A 155 5.06 12.13 18.64
N ARG A 156 4.38 11.44 17.71
CA ARG A 156 2.92 11.37 17.62
C ARG A 156 2.38 9.95 17.86
N ASP A 157 3.16 9.09 18.49
CA ASP A 157 2.84 7.67 18.69
C ASP A 157 2.59 6.90 17.39
N CYS A 158 3.19 7.36 16.31
CA CYS A 158 3.12 6.76 14.98
C CYS A 158 4.47 6.20 14.58
N THR A 159 4.46 5.18 13.73
CA THR A 159 5.64 4.33 13.59
C THR A 159 6.28 4.41 12.22
N MET A 160 5.51 4.74 11.19
CA MET A 160 5.98 4.59 9.81
C MET A 160 5.69 5.81 8.96
N CYS A 161 6.66 6.16 8.13
CA CYS A 161 6.49 7.10 7.04
C CYS A 161 6.22 6.32 5.76
N VAL A 162 5.04 6.47 5.18
CA VAL A 162 4.62 5.73 3.98
C VAL A 162 4.47 6.71 2.82
N THR A 163 5.02 6.32 1.67
CA THR A 163 4.96 7.12 0.44
C THR A 163 4.58 6.26 -0.76
N MET A 164 4.05 6.89 -1.79
CA MET A 164 3.84 6.29 -3.10
C MET A 164 4.22 7.26 -4.20
N ARG A 165 4.47 6.74 -5.40
CA ARG A 165 4.66 7.56 -6.59
C ARG A 165 3.53 7.27 -7.56
N CYS A 166 2.66 8.25 -7.76
CA CYS A 166 1.77 8.26 -8.90
C CYS A 166 2.61 8.73 -10.08
N GLN A 167 2.79 7.92 -11.13
CA GLN A 167 3.25 8.45 -12.40
C GLN A 167 2.07 9.20 -13.02
N GLY A 168 1.86 10.44 -12.58
CA GLY A 168 1.04 11.41 -13.29
C GLY A 168 1.82 11.86 -14.52
N GLY A 169 1.24 11.65 -15.70
CA GLY A 169 1.74 12.19 -16.95
C GLY A 169 2.01 13.68 -16.83
N HIS A 170 3.14 14.10 -17.37
CA HIS A 170 3.31 15.48 -17.80
C HIS A 170 2.22 15.81 -18.80
N ASP A 171 1.35 16.75 -18.45
CA ASP A 171 0.71 17.67 -19.39
C ASP A 171 1.20 19.09 -19.04
#